data_AF-A0A0M1MZT3-F1
#
_entry.id   AF-A0A0M1MZT3-F1
#
_cell.length_a   1.000
_cell.length_b   1.000
_cell.length_c   1.000
_cell.angle_alpha   90.00
_cell.angle_beta   90.00
_cell.angle_gamma   90.00
#
_symmetry.space_group_name_H-M   'P 1'
#
loop_
_entity.id
_entity.type
_entity.pdbx_description
1 polymer ?
#
loop_
_entity_poly.entity_id
_entity_poly.type
_entity_poly.pdbx_seq_one_letter_code
_entity_poly.pdbx_strand_id
1 'polypeptide(L)'
;MSTFKWKGRRWRIVPFLIITATLLFLVFWIGGMAYKYHLETEERRITLNKDISEEAKKLNSALHEENIQLKQEIEHLKNAPYELIKDNGEKEYYNLFTHKLVKKIDLDDNIYEYDKNNGLLLKKIDKYNNIYEYGSHGKLIKKTLPDGVWEEYNPVNEKLRKRKNIDGSIEEFDANEEKYKETDKNGKVKYFKTQIYQTIAYFKKVGAYAGDLRKIGFTLRDLKDTGYTAKELKEAGYTVEELK
;
A
#
# COMPACT_ATOMS: atom_id res chain seq x y z
N MET A 1 22.27 -77.30 64.25
CA MET A 1 22.10 -76.13 63.36
C MET A 1 21.11 -76.49 62.27
N SER A 2 20.04 -75.72 62.10
CA SER A 2 19.03 -75.97 61.06
C SER A 2 19.64 -75.79 59.66
N THR A 3 19.47 -76.80 58.81
CA THR A 3 19.98 -76.83 57.43
C THR A 3 18.86 -77.23 56.49
N PHE A 4 18.93 -76.76 55.25
CA PHE A 4 17.93 -77.03 54.22
C PHE A 4 18.64 -77.44 52.91
N LYS A 5 18.01 -78.32 52.13
CA LYS A 5 18.59 -78.91 50.92
C LYS A 5 17.95 -78.26 49.69
N TRP A 6 18.75 -77.62 48.85
CA TRP A 6 18.27 -76.97 47.62
C TRP A 6 19.23 -77.24 46.47
N LYS A 7 18.68 -77.65 45.31
CA LYS A 7 19.43 -78.04 44.10
C LYS A 7 20.65 -78.93 44.41
N GLY A 8 20.44 -79.97 45.23
CA GLY A 8 21.47 -80.95 45.58
C GLY A 8 22.49 -80.52 46.64
N ARG A 9 22.53 -79.24 47.05
CA ARG A 9 23.48 -78.72 48.06
C ARG A 9 22.79 -78.48 49.42
N ARG A 10 23.45 -78.78 50.54
CA ARG A 10 22.97 -78.50 51.91
C ARG A 10 23.43 -77.11 52.34
N TRP A 11 22.49 -76.23 52.64
CA TRP A 11 22.74 -74.84 53.08
C TRP A 11 22.44 -74.70 54.57
N ARG A 12 23.22 -73.86 55.26
CA ARG A 12 22.91 -73.41 56.64
C ARG A 12 21.92 -72.25 56.54
N ILE A 13 20.79 -72.35 57.26
CA ILE A 13 19.66 -71.41 57.10
C ILE A 13 20.07 -69.98 57.48
N VAL A 14 20.75 -69.81 58.62
CA VAL A 14 21.14 -68.49 59.13
C VAL A 14 22.05 -67.70 58.16
N PRO A 15 23.20 -68.23 57.70
CA PRO A 15 24.05 -67.48 56.76
C PRO A 15 23.39 -67.30 55.39
N PHE A 16 22.53 -68.22 54.95
CA PHE A 16 21.75 -68.03 53.72
C PHE A 16 20.78 -66.84 53.85
N LEU A 17 20.03 -66.75 54.94
CA LEU A 17 19.10 -65.64 55.21
C LEU A 17 19.82 -64.30 55.30
N ILE A 18 21.00 -64.26 55.96
CA ILE A 18 21.82 -63.05 56.06
C ILE A 18 22.28 -62.60 54.66
N ILE A 19 22.79 -63.51 53.83
CA ILE A 19 23.23 -63.20 52.45
C ILE A 19 22.06 -62.73 51.58
N THR A 20 20.89 -63.35 51.70
CA THR A 20 19.70 -62.90 50.94
C THR A 20 19.20 -61.55 51.40
N ALA A 21 19.21 -61.27 52.72
CA ALA A 21 18.80 -59.99 53.26
C ALA A 21 19.76 -58.86 52.86
N THR A 22 21.07 -59.11 52.88
CA THR A 22 22.06 -58.13 52.40
C THR A 22 21.96 -57.89 50.90
N LEU A 23 21.73 -58.94 50.10
CA LEU A 23 21.48 -58.77 48.66
C LEU A 23 20.22 -57.97 48.39
N LEU A 24 19.11 -58.25 49.09
CA LEU A 24 17.87 -57.49 48.95
C LEU A 24 18.08 -56.02 49.35
N PHE A 25 18.77 -55.78 50.46
CA PHE A 25 19.12 -54.43 50.91
C PHE A 25 19.95 -53.67 49.87
N LEU A 26 20.97 -54.32 49.29
CA LEU A 26 21.78 -53.72 48.24
C LEU A 26 20.97 -53.43 46.98
N VAL A 27 20.04 -54.31 46.58
CA VAL A 27 19.15 -54.07 45.43
C VAL A 27 18.25 -52.87 45.67
N PHE A 28 17.62 -52.76 46.85
CA PHE A 28 16.78 -51.60 47.19
C PHE A 28 17.60 -50.31 47.33
N TRP A 29 18.81 -50.39 47.91
CA TRP A 29 19.70 -49.24 48.04
C TRP A 29 20.18 -48.74 46.68
N ILE A 30 20.67 -49.63 45.81
CA ILE A 30 21.13 -49.30 44.46
C ILE A 30 19.96 -48.81 43.61
N GLY A 31 18.78 -49.45 43.71
CA GLY A 31 17.56 -49.02 43.04
C GLY A 31 17.11 -47.62 43.48
N GLY A 32 17.17 -47.32 44.77
CA GLY A 32 16.88 -45.99 45.30
C GLY A 32 17.86 -44.92 44.80
N MET A 33 19.15 -45.22 44.77
CA MET A 33 20.16 -44.32 44.19
C MET A 33 19.97 -44.11 42.68
N ALA A 34 19.68 -45.17 41.93
CA ALA A 34 19.42 -45.10 40.49
C ALA A 34 18.14 -44.30 40.18
N TYR A 35 17.09 -44.46 40.99
CA TYR A 35 15.85 -43.68 40.87
C TYR A 35 16.09 -42.20 41.14
N LYS A 36 16.82 -41.87 42.21
CA LYS A 36 17.18 -40.48 42.53
C LYS A 36 18.01 -39.84 41.41
N TYR A 37 18.98 -40.57 40.87
CA TYR A 37 19.79 -40.11 39.75
C TYR A 37 18.93 -39.91 38.49
N HIS A 38 18.01 -40.82 38.19
CA HIS A 38 17.11 -40.70 37.04
C HIS A 38 16.21 -39.46 37.14
N LEU A 39 15.61 -39.21 38.31
CA LEU A 39 14.82 -38.00 38.57
C LEU A 39 15.63 -36.73 38.34
N GLU A 40 16.83 -36.65 38.92
CA GLU A 40 17.70 -35.48 38.75
C GLU A 40 18.10 -35.30 37.27
N THR A 41 18.26 -36.39 36.53
CA THR A 41 18.57 -36.34 35.08
C THR A 41 17.37 -35.87 34.27
N GLU A 42 16.15 -36.28 34.61
CA GLU A 42 14.91 -35.79 34.00
C GLU A 42 14.70 -34.30 34.31
N GLU A 43 14.89 -33.87 35.56
CA GLU A 43 14.79 -32.46 35.95
C GLU A 43 15.83 -31.60 35.21
N ARG A 44 17.08 -32.07 35.08
CA ARG A 44 18.11 -31.41 34.27
C ARG A 44 17.75 -31.36 32.79
N ARG A 45 17.16 -32.42 32.23
CA ARG A 45 16.68 -32.42 30.83
C ARG A 45 15.52 -31.44 30.64
N ILE A 46 14.57 -31.40 31.57
CA ILE A 46 13.41 -30.48 31.54
C ILE A 46 13.88 -29.02 31.69
N THR A 47 14.84 -28.74 32.58
CA THR A 47 15.40 -27.40 32.77
C THR A 47 16.33 -26.97 31.63
N LEU A 48 17.12 -27.88 31.06
CA LEU A 48 17.97 -27.59 29.90
C LEU A 48 17.15 -27.44 28.60
N ASN A 49 16.06 -28.20 28.44
CA ASN A 49 15.07 -28.01 27.37
C ASN A 49 14.08 -26.87 27.67
N LYS A 50 14.20 -26.16 28.80
CA LYS A 50 13.45 -24.94 29.06
C LYS A 50 14.02 -23.80 28.21
N ASP A 51 13.69 -23.89 26.93
CA ASP A 51 13.19 -22.81 26.09
C ASP A 51 14.04 -21.57 25.84
N ILE A 52 15.36 -21.73 25.82
CA ILE A 52 16.28 -20.71 25.27
C ILE A 52 15.83 -20.29 23.87
N SER A 53 15.22 -21.19 23.07
CA SER A 53 14.73 -20.88 21.73
C SER A 53 13.48 -20.01 21.74
N GLU A 54 12.43 -20.30 22.52
CA GLU A 54 11.25 -19.43 22.53
C GLU A 54 11.51 -18.11 23.25
N GLU A 55 12.33 -18.08 24.30
CA GLU A 55 12.73 -16.82 24.94
C GLU A 55 13.58 -15.96 23.98
N ALA A 56 14.51 -16.57 23.24
CA ALA A 56 15.25 -15.87 22.19
C ALA A 56 14.36 -15.42 21.02
N LYS A 57 13.36 -16.21 20.63
CA LYS A 57 12.37 -15.81 19.61
C LYS A 57 11.54 -14.62 20.08
N LYS A 58 11.04 -14.64 21.32
CA LYS A 58 10.29 -13.54 21.94
C LYS A 58 11.14 -12.27 22.05
N LEU A 59 12.39 -12.40 22.47
CA LEU A 59 13.33 -11.28 22.53
C LEU A 59 13.62 -10.73 21.13
N ASN A 60 13.86 -11.59 20.14
CA ASN A 60 14.09 -11.19 18.76
C ASN A 60 12.86 -10.52 18.13
N SER A 61 11.63 -11.01 18.42
CA SER A 61 10.42 -10.36 17.94
C SER A 61 10.23 -8.99 18.59
N ALA A 62 10.47 -8.86 19.90
CA ALA A 62 10.40 -7.58 20.59
C ALA A 62 11.44 -6.58 20.05
N LEU A 63 12.69 -7.02 19.86
CA LEU A 63 13.73 -6.21 19.23
C LEU A 63 13.37 -5.82 17.80
N HIS A 64 12.71 -6.70 17.04
CA HIS A 64 12.26 -6.38 15.69
C HIS A 64 11.19 -5.30 15.70
N GLU A 65 10.21 -5.40 16.59
CA GLU A 65 9.18 -4.38 16.80
C GLU A 65 9.77 -3.03 17.23
N GLU A 66 10.70 -3.03 18.18
CA GLU A 66 11.41 -1.83 18.61
C GLU A 66 12.20 -1.20 17.45
N ASN A 67 12.89 -2.00 16.65
CA ASN A 67 13.59 -1.49 15.47
C ASN A 67 12.64 -0.89 14.42
N ILE A 68 11.42 -1.42 14.29
CA ILE A 68 10.39 -0.82 13.43
C ILE A 68 9.97 0.54 14.01
N GLN A 69 9.72 0.62 15.32
CA GLN A 69 9.34 1.86 16.00
C GLN A 69 10.44 2.93 15.88
N LEU A 70 11.69 2.58 16.16
CA LEU A 70 12.85 3.48 16.02
C LEU A 70 13.03 3.96 14.59
N LYS A 71 12.81 3.10 13.58
CA LYS A 71 12.85 3.53 12.17
C LYS A 71 11.74 4.53 11.87
N GLN A 72 10.53 4.31 12.37
CA GLN A 72 9.41 5.25 12.21
C GLN A 72 9.69 6.59 12.91
N GLU A 73 10.27 6.55 14.11
CA GLU A 73 10.67 7.75 14.85
C GLU A 73 11.77 8.54 14.12
N ILE A 74 12.81 7.86 13.65
CA ILE A 74 13.87 8.48 12.84
C ILE A 74 13.29 9.11 11.58
N GLU A 75 12.38 8.42 10.88
CA GLU A 75 11.69 8.94 9.69
C GLU A 75 10.89 10.21 10.05
N HIS A 76 10.14 10.20 11.15
CA HIS A 76 9.40 11.35 11.64
C HIS A 76 10.32 12.54 11.96
N LEU A 77 11.40 12.30 12.71
CA LEU A 77 12.39 13.33 13.06
C LEU A 77 13.08 13.92 11.83
N LYS A 78 13.38 13.09 10.82
CA LYS A 78 13.92 13.55 9.53
C LYS A 78 12.99 14.46 8.75
N ASN A 79 11.68 14.35 9.00
CA ASN A 79 10.65 15.11 8.31
C ASN A 79 10.11 16.29 9.13
N ALA A 80 10.40 16.34 10.43
CA ALA A 80 9.99 17.43 11.31
C ALA A 80 10.65 18.76 10.89
N PRO A 81 9.86 19.76 10.48
CA PRO A 81 10.41 21.06 10.12
C PRO A 81 10.53 21.98 11.33
N TYR A 82 11.43 22.97 11.25
CA TYR A 82 11.47 24.09 12.19
C TYR A 82 10.82 25.33 11.57
N GLU A 83 10.13 26.11 12.41
CA GLU A 83 9.45 27.35 12.01
C GLU A 83 10.39 28.56 12.11
N LEU A 84 10.34 29.43 11.11
CA LEU A 84 10.97 30.74 11.05
C LEU A 84 9.89 31.77 10.76
N ILE A 85 9.71 32.73 11.66
CA ILE A 85 8.84 33.89 11.46
C ILE A 85 9.72 35.01 10.92
N LYS A 86 9.41 35.50 9.73
CA LYS A 86 10.11 36.64 9.12
C LYS A 86 9.64 37.96 9.73
N ASP A 87 10.46 38.99 9.59
CA ASP A 87 10.16 40.35 10.06
C ASP A 87 8.85 40.92 9.48
N ASN A 88 8.47 40.47 8.28
CA ASN A 88 7.22 40.85 7.62
C ASN A 88 5.98 40.10 8.14
N GLY A 89 6.16 39.08 9.00
CA GLY A 89 5.09 38.22 9.53
C GLY A 89 4.87 36.91 8.76
N GLU A 90 5.54 36.68 7.63
CA GLU A 90 5.47 35.40 6.92
C GLU A 90 6.06 34.26 7.76
N LYS A 91 5.46 33.08 7.67
CA LYS A 91 5.98 31.87 8.34
C LYS A 91 6.60 30.93 7.32
N GLU A 92 7.82 30.51 7.57
CA GLU A 92 8.53 29.54 6.76
C GLU A 92 8.92 28.33 7.60
N TYR A 93 8.83 27.15 7.01
CA TYR A 93 9.13 25.89 7.66
C TYR A 93 10.22 25.19 6.86
N TYR A 94 11.31 24.85 7.53
CA TYR A 94 12.50 24.27 6.88
C TYR A 94 12.76 22.87 7.41
N ASN A 95 13.17 21.96 6.52
CA ASN A 95 13.62 20.64 6.94
C ASN A 95 14.95 20.76 7.70
N LEU A 96 15.05 20.07 8.84
CA LEU A 96 16.23 20.14 9.72
C LEU A 96 17.51 19.62 9.07
N PHE A 97 17.41 18.62 8.19
CA PHE A 97 18.56 17.91 7.61
C PHE A 97 18.96 18.44 6.24
N THR A 98 17.99 18.76 5.39
CA THR A 98 18.27 19.27 4.03
C THR A 98 18.37 20.79 3.98
N HIS A 99 17.93 21.49 5.03
CA HIS A 99 17.82 22.95 5.10
C HIS A 99 16.96 23.55 3.98
N LYS A 100 16.12 22.74 3.32
CA LYS A 100 15.19 23.18 2.28
C LYS A 100 13.89 23.67 2.91
N LEU A 101 13.32 24.71 2.31
CA LEU A 101 11.97 25.16 2.61
C LEU A 101 10.99 24.03 2.25
N VAL A 102 10.11 23.65 3.18
CA VAL A 102 9.09 22.61 2.99
C VAL A 102 7.68 23.16 3.10
N LYS A 103 7.47 24.27 3.81
CA LYS A 103 6.19 24.96 3.85
C LYS A 103 6.39 26.46 4.03
N LYS A 104 5.54 27.27 3.39
CA LYS A 104 5.44 28.72 3.61
C LYS A 104 3.98 29.10 3.81
N ILE A 105 3.73 30.04 4.72
CA ILE A 105 2.46 30.72 4.89
C ILE A 105 2.73 32.21 4.66
N ASP A 106 2.13 32.77 3.62
CA ASP A 106 2.26 34.20 3.32
C ASP A 106 1.26 35.07 4.10
N LEU A 107 1.30 36.38 3.89
CA LEU A 107 0.45 37.35 4.59
C LEU A 107 -1.02 37.29 4.18
N ASP A 108 -1.32 36.66 3.06
CA ASP A 108 -2.68 36.43 2.58
C ASP A 108 -3.21 35.07 3.06
N ASP A 109 -2.54 34.43 4.02
CA ASP A 109 -2.82 33.07 4.50
C ASP A 109 -2.74 31.99 3.41
N ASN A 110 -2.08 32.26 2.27
CA ASN A 110 -1.83 31.21 1.29
C ASN A 110 -0.74 30.27 1.83
N ILE A 111 -1.00 28.98 1.71
CA ILE A 111 -0.11 27.91 2.14
C ILE A 111 0.60 27.35 0.92
N TYR A 112 1.91 27.23 0.97
CA TYR A 112 2.75 26.61 -0.05
C TYR A 112 3.46 25.42 0.59
N GLU A 113 3.46 24.27 -0.06
CA GLU A 113 4.17 23.06 0.36
C GLU A 113 5.19 22.69 -0.72
N TYR A 114 6.40 22.36 -0.30
CA TYR A 114 7.55 22.11 -1.19
C TYR A 114 8.16 20.75 -0.90
N ASP A 115 8.79 20.16 -1.91
CA ASP A 115 9.53 18.92 -1.79
C ASP A 115 10.79 19.12 -0.93
N LYS A 116 10.96 18.29 0.09
CA LYS A 116 12.07 18.38 1.06
C LYS A 116 13.46 18.15 0.46
N ASN A 117 13.56 17.49 -0.69
CA ASN A 117 14.83 17.12 -1.33
C ASN A 117 15.21 18.11 -2.43
N ASN A 118 14.30 18.41 -3.35
CA ASN A 118 14.59 19.24 -4.53
C ASN A 118 14.06 20.69 -4.41
N GLY A 119 13.19 20.98 -3.44
CA GLY A 119 12.64 22.32 -3.20
C GLY A 119 11.59 22.78 -4.21
N LEU A 120 11.09 21.90 -5.08
CA LEU A 120 10.01 22.23 -6.01
C LEU A 120 8.69 22.40 -5.26
N LEU A 121 7.88 23.35 -5.70
CA LEU A 121 6.53 23.53 -5.20
C LEU A 121 5.71 22.27 -5.54
N LEU A 122 5.05 21.69 -4.54
CA LEU A 122 4.19 20.52 -4.66
C LEU A 122 2.72 20.90 -4.60
N LYS A 123 2.38 21.83 -3.70
CA LYS A 123 1.01 22.22 -3.45
C LYS A 123 0.93 23.68 -3.04
N LYS A 124 -0.11 24.37 -3.49
CA LYS A 124 -0.51 25.67 -2.98
C LYS A 124 -1.99 25.60 -2.57
N ILE A 125 -2.33 26.16 -1.42
CA ILE A 125 -3.70 26.39 -0.99
C ILE A 125 -3.85 27.91 -0.87
N ASP A 126 -4.75 28.50 -1.63
CA ASP A 126 -5.01 29.94 -1.51
C ASP A 126 -6.00 30.27 -0.38
N LYS A 127 -6.16 31.56 -0.10
CA LYS A 127 -7.12 32.06 0.90
C LYS A 127 -8.59 31.68 0.67
N TYR A 128 -8.93 31.27 -0.55
CA TYR A 128 -10.27 30.81 -0.90
C TYR A 128 -10.38 29.29 -0.82
N ASN A 129 -9.36 28.59 -0.30
CA ASN A 129 -9.24 27.14 -0.24
C ASN A 129 -9.19 26.46 -1.63
N ASN A 130 -8.80 27.19 -2.69
CA ASN A 130 -8.44 26.55 -3.95
C ASN A 130 -7.10 25.84 -3.77
N ILE A 131 -7.07 24.57 -4.15
CA ILE A 131 -5.89 23.71 -4.08
C ILE A 131 -5.26 23.64 -5.47
N TYR A 132 -3.97 23.93 -5.56
CA TYR A 132 -3.15 23.82 -6.75
C TYR A 132 -2.09 22.75 -6.50
N GLU A 133 -2.02 21.74 -7.35
CA GLU A 133 -1.05 20.65 -7.27
C GLU A 133 -0.07 20.74 -8.43
N TYR A 134 1.20 20.53 -8.12
CA TYR A 134 2.32 20.69 -9.05
C TYR A 134 3.03 19.34 -9.21
N GLY A 135 3.37 18.99 -10.45
CA GLY A 135 4.09 17.76 -10.74
C GLY A 135 5.57 17.84 -10.37
N SER A 136 6.28 16.73 -10.52
CA SER A 136 7.74 16.63 -10.29
C SER A 136 8.60 17.57 -11.15
N HIS A 137 8.00 18.22 -12.15
CA HIS A 137 8.64 19.19 -13.04
C HIS A 137 8.40 20.65 -12.58
N GLY A 138 7.74 20.85 -11.44
CA GLY A 138 7.37 22.17 -10.91
C GLY A 138 6.24 22.86 -11.67
N LYS A 139 5.52 22.13 -12.52
CA LYS A 139 4.42 22.65 -13.35
C LYS A 139 3.06 22.28 -12.77
N LEU A 140 2.08 23.18 -12.91
CA LEU A 140 0.71 22.94 -12.44
C LEU A 140 0.13 21.74 -13.20
N ILE A 141 -0.36 20.75 -12.45
CA ILE A 141 -1.01 19.56 -13.02
C ILE A 141 -2.48 19.49 -12.66
N LYS A 142 -2.90 20.10 -11.54
CA LYS A 142 -4.29 20.06 -11.11
C LYS A 142 -4.65 21.29 -10.28
N LYS A 143 -5.88 21.76 -10.44
CA LYS A 143 -6.51 22.77 -9.59
C LYS A 143 -7.84 22.22 -9.10
N THR A 144 -8.09 22.27 -7.80
CA THR A 144 -9.34 21.83 -7.17
C THR A 144 -9.96 23.01 -6.43
N LEU A 145 -11.22 23.31 -6.74
CA LEU A 145 -11.99 24.35 -6.10
C LEU A 145 -12.70 23.78 -4.85
N PRO A 146 -13.11 24.65 -3.90
CA PRO A 146 -13.79 24.22 -2.67
C PRO A 146 -15.12 23.49 -2.89
N ASP A 147 -15.79 23.75 -4.00
CA ASP A 147 -17.06 23.12 -4.40
C ASP A 147 -16.86 21.70 -5.00
N GLY A 148 -15.62 21.24 -5.13
CA GLY A 148 -15.27 19.94 -5.68
C GLY A 148 -15.07 19.91 -7.19
N VAL A 149 -15.21 21.04 -7.88
CA VAL A 149 -14.77 21.19 -9.28
C VAL A 149 -13.26 21.03 -9.31
N TRP A 150 -12.76 20.30 -10.30
CA TRP A 150 -11.33 20.26 -10.54
C TRP A 150 -10.98 20.34 -12.01
N GLU A 151 -9.80 20.85 -12.29
CA GLU A 151 -9.20 21.02 -13.60
C GLU A 151 -7.83 20.32 -13.61
N GLU A 152 -7.57 19.53 -14.63
CA GLU A 152 -6.25 18.91 -14.87
C GLU A 152 -5.60 19.55 -16.09
N TYR A 153 -4.30 19.81 -15.98
CA TYR A 153 -3.53 20.52 -16.99
C TYR A 153 -2.43 19.62 -17.57
N ASN A 154 -2.01 19.94 -18.79
CA ASN A 154 -0.85 19.33 -19.40
C ASN A 154 0.43 19.89 -18.76
N PRO A 155 1.32 19.07 -18.19
CA PRO A 155 2.54 19.55 -17.55
C PRO A 155 3.55 20.19 -18.51
N VAL A 156 3.39 20.01 -19.84
CA VAL A 156 4.33 20.54 -20.85
C VAL A 156 3.90 21.92 -21.35
N ASN A 157 2.62 22.13 -21.62
CA ASN A 157 2.12 23.37 -22.23
C ASN A 157 1.06 24.10 -21.39
N GLU A 158 0.78 23.62 -20.17
CA GLU A 158 -0.11 24.23 -19.17
C GLU A 158 -1.58 24.37 -19.60
N LYS A 159 -1.95 23.80 -20.75
CA LYS A 159 -3.32 23.81 -21.27
C LYS A 159 -4.23 22.87 -20.50
N LEU A 160 -5.50 23.26 -20.37
CA LEU A 160 -6.55 22.45 -19.77
C LEU A 160 -6.72 21.15 -20.56
N ARG A 161 -6.73 20.02 -19.85
CA ARG A 161 -6.95 18.68 -20.43
C ARG A 161 -8.26 18.07 -20.00
N LYS A 162 -8.61 18.23 -18.72
CA LYS A 162 -9.85 17.70 -18.16
C LYS A 162 -10.44 18.64 -17.14
N ARG A 163 -11.77 18.61 -17.02
CA ARG A 163 -12.50 19.27 -15.94
C ARG A 163 -13.57 18.34 -15.40
N LYS A 164 -13.70 18.24 -14.08
CA LYS A 164 -14.88 17.68 -13.43
C LYS A 164 -15.77 18.82 -12.95
N ASN A 165 -17.03 18.77 -13.37
CA ASN A 165 -18.05 19.73 -12.97
C ASN A 165 -18.72 19.32 -11.64
N ILE A 166 -19.46 20.26 -11.06
CA ILE A 166 -20.19 20.08 -9.78
C ILE A 166 -21.18 18.92 -9.87
N ASP A 167 -21.83 18.74 -11.03
CA ASP A 167 -22.79 17.66 -11.27
C ASP A 167 -22.15 16.27 -11.44
N GLY A 168 -20.82 16.20 -11.39
CA GLY A 168 -20.01 15.00 -11.58
C GLY A 168 -19.66 14.68 -13.03
N SER A 169 -20.10 15.50 -14.01
CA SER A 169 -19.70 15.31 -15.41
C SER A 169 -18.21 15.60 -15.59
N ILE A 170 -17.58 14.90 -16.54
CA ILE A 170 -16.17 15.07 -16.89
C ILE A 170 -16.08 15.58 -18.33
N GLU A 171 -15.47 16.73 -18.51
CA GLU A 171 -15.11 17.30 -19.81
C GLU A 171 -13.64 16.99 -20.13
N GLU A 172 -13.35 16.65 -21.39
CA GLU A 172 -11.99 16.49 -21.90
C GLU A 172 -11.76 17.46 -23.07
N PHE A 173 -10.57 18.07 -23.06
CA PHE A 173 -10.18 19.15 -23.94
C PHE A 173 -8.99 18.74 -24.82
N ASP A 174 -8.96 19.25 -26.04
CA ASP A 174 -7.88 18.99 -26.97
C ASP A 174 -6.69 19.94 -26.78
N ALA A 175 -5.68 19.86 -27.64
CA ALA A 175 -4.49 20.71 -27.53
C ALA A 175 -4.77 22.21 -27.81
N ASN A 176 -5.97 22.57 -28.26
CA ASN A 176 -6.43 23.95 -28.43
C ASN A 176 -7.41 24.39 -27.32
N GLU A 177 -7.56 23.59 -26.27
CA GLU A 177 -8.52 23.81 -25.18
C GLU A 177 -9.98 23.81 -25.66
N GLU A 178 -10.26 23.18 -26.80
CA GLU A 178 -11.61 22.95 -27.28
C GLU A 178 -12.15 21.64 -26.68
N LYS A 179 -13.34 21.69 -26.08
CA LYS A 179 -13.99 20.50 -25.52
C LYS A 179 -14.34 19.54 -26.66
N TYR A 180 -13.76 18.35 -26.67
CA TYR A 180 -14.01 17.32 -27.69
C TYR A 180 -14.81 16.13 -27.15
N LYS A 181 -14.89 15.98 -25.82
CA LYS A 181 -15.60 14.87 -25.17
C LYS A 181 -16.15 15.31 -23.81
N GLU A 182 -17.33 14.80 -23.48
CA GLU A 182 -17.99 14.97 -22.19
C GLU A 182 -18.58 13.63 -21.75
N THR A 183 -18.41 13.28 -20.49
CA THR A 183 -18.99 12.09 -19.88
C THR A 183 -19.88 12.53 -18.73
N ASP A 184 -21.17 12.19 -18.78
CA ASP A 184 -22.09 12.53 -17.69
C ASP A 184 -21.83 11.66 -16.44
N LYS A 185 -22.50 11.98 -15.33
CA LYS A 185 -22.41 11.23 -14.08
C LYS A 185 -22.81 9.74 -14.17
N ASN A 186 -23.54 9.35 -15.23
CA ASN A 186 -23.97 7.99 -15.48
C ASN A 186 -23.02 7.24 -16.44
N GLY A 187 -21.92 7.88 -16.86
CA GLY A 187 -20.96 7.31 -17.81
C GLY A 187 -21.37 7.46 -19.28
N LYS A 188 -22.43 8.20 -19.60
CA LYS A 188 -22.84 8.45 -20.99
C LYS A 188 -21.90 9.47 -21.63
N VAL A 189 -21.29 9.08 -22.74
CA VAL A 189 -20.32 9.91 -23.46
C VAL A 189 -21.01 10.71 -24.59
N LYS A 190 -20.60 11.95 -24.74
CA LYS A 190 -20.91 12.82 -25.88
C LYS A 190 -19.60 13.37 -26.44
N TYR A 191 -19.47 13.35 -27.76
CA TYR A 191 -18.32 13.91 -28.46
C TYR A 191 -18.69 15.23 -29.14
N PHE A 192 -17.69 16.04 -29.44
CA PHE A 192 -17.83 17.34 -30.10
C PHE A 192 -16.72 17.49 -31.14
N LYS A 193 -17.06 18.06 -32.30
CA LYS A 193 -16.06 18.40 -33.32
C LYS A 193 -15.29 19.64 -32.88
N THR A 194 -13.98 19.60 -33.03
CA THR A 194 -13.04 20.71 -32.72
C THR A 194 -12.06 20.87 -33.88
N GLN A 195 -11.17 21.85 -33.88
CA GLN A 195 -10.18 21.99 -34.96
C GLN A 195 -9.32 20.73 -35.15
N ILE A 196 -9.02 20.00 -34.07
CA ILE A 196 -8.25 18.76 -34.11
C ILE A 196 -9.15 17.54 -34.36
N TYR A 197 -10.31 17.48 -33.71
CA TYR A 197 -11.25 16.36 -33.81
C TYR A 197 -12.29 16.58 -34.90
N GLN A 198 -11.87 16.48 -36.16
CA GLN A 198 -12.74 16.63 -37.34
C GLN A 198 -13.07 15.33 -38.06
N THR A 199 -12.21 14.31 -37.95
CA THR A 199 -12.36 13.06 -38.72
C THR A 199 -12.68 11.87 -37.82
N ILE A 200 -13.34 10.87 -38.40
CA ILE A 200 -13.68 9.61 -37.73
C ILE A 200 -12.43 8.93 -37.14
N ALA A 201 -11.28 9.03 -37.81
CA ALA A 201 -10.03 8.43 -37.34
C ALA A 201 -9.58 8.99 -35.98
N TYR A 202 -9.72 10.30 -35.74
CA TYR A 202 -9.40 10.89 -34.44
C TYR A 202 -10.35 10.41 -33.35
N PHE A 203 -11.67 10.40 -33.63
CA PHE A 203 -12.66 9.92 -32.66
C PHE A 203 -12.52 8.42 -32.36
N LYS A 204 -12.13 7.61 -33.34
CA LYS A 204 -11.86 6.18 -33.15
C LYS A 204 -10.66 5.95 -32.20
N LYS A 205 -9.62 6.79 -32.29
CA LYS A 205 -8.47 6.73 -31.35
C LYS A 205 -8.85 7.02 -29.90
N VAL A 206 -9.91 7.80 -29.67
CA VAL A 206 -10.44 8.11 -28.33
C VAL A 206 -11.65 7.25 -27.95
N GLY A 207 -11.85 6.13 -28.65
CA GLY A 207 -12.82 5.10 -28.30
C GLY A 207 -14.28 5.40 -28.66
N ALA A 208 -14.54 6.33 -29.60
CA ALA A 208 -15.90 6.59 -30.05
C ALA A 208 -16.47 5.41 -30.85
N TYR A 209 -17.73 5.04 -30.58
CA TYR A 209 -18.46 4.02 -31.35
C TYR A 209 -19.26 4.66 -32.50
N ALA A 210 -19.69 3.86 -33.48
CA ALA A 210 -20.48 4.35 -34.62
C ALA A 210 -21.74 5.12 -34.19
N GLY A 211 -22.39 4.71 -33.10
CA GLY A 211 -23.56 5.41 -32.57
C GLY A 211 -23.25 6.81 -32.05
N ASP A 212 -22.04 7.03 -31.54
CA ASP A 212 -21.60 8.34 -31.08
C ASP A 212 -21.20 9.25 -32.24
N LEU A 213 -20.55 8.68 -33.25
CA LEU A 213 -20.19 9.38 -34.49
C LEU A 213 -21.42 9.84 -35.28
N ARG A 214 -22.47 9.01 -35.31
CA ARG A 214 -23.77 9.38 -35.90
C ARG A 214 -24.37 10.59 -35.20
N LYS A 215 -24.33 10.66 -33.85
CA LYS A 215 -24.85 11.79 -33.07
C LYS A 215 -24.15 13.12 -33.36
N ILE A 216 -22.90 13.08 -33.83
CA ILE A 216 -22.11 14.26 -34.20
C ILE A 216 -22.07 14.52 -35.72
N GLY A 217 -22.97 13.86 -36.46
CA GLY A 217 -23.26 14.15 -37.87
C GLY A 217 -22.37 13.46 -38.90
N PHE A 218 -21.68 12.36 -38.56
CA PHE A 218 -21.08 11.50 -39.58
C PHE A 218 -22.14 10.63 -40.25
N THR A 219 -22.03 10.48 -41.57
CA THR A 219 -22.99 9.72 -42.37
C THR A 219 -22.66 8.23 -42.35
N LEU A 220 -23.64 7.39 -42.71
CA LEU A 220 -23.43 5.96 -42.86
C LEU A 220 -22.30 5.64 -43.85
N ARG A 221 -22.21 6.42 -44.93
CA ARG A 221 -21.15 6.29 -45.93
C ARG A 221 -19.79 6.55 -45.32
N ASP A 222 -19.63 7.64 -44.56
CA ASP A 222 -18.36 7.96 -43.88
C ASP A 222 -17.92 6.83 -42.93
N LEU A 223 -18.88 6.22 -42.22
CA LEU A 223 -18.61 5.10 -41.30
C LEU A 223 -18.23 3.82 -42.05
N LYS A 224 -18.90 3.50 -43.16
CA LYS A 224 -18.54 2.37 -44.04
C LYS A 224 -17.14 2.56 -44.62
N ASP A 225 -16.84 3.75 -45.14
CA ASP A 225 -15.56 4.09 -45.78
C ASP A 225 -14.38 4.04 -44.78
N THR A 226 -14.66 4.20 -43.48
CA THR A 226 -13.66 4.15 -42.39
C THR A 226 -13.59 2.78 -41.70
N GLY A 227 -14.30 1.78 -42.22
CA GLY A 227 -14.18 0.39 -41.84
C GLY A 227 -14.99 -0.01 -40.59
N TYR A 228 -16.08 0.68 -40.28
CA TYR A 228 -17.06 0.16 -39.32
C TYR A 228 -17.81 -1.03 -39.93
N THR A 229 -17.93 -2.10 -39.15
CA THR A 229 -18.60 -3.33 -39.56
C THR A 229 -20.12 -3.16 -39.56
N ALA A 230 -20.82 -3.97 -40.38
CA ALA A 230 -22.28 -3.98 -40.40
C ALA A 230 -22.89 -4.27 -39.01
N LYS A 231 -22.19 -5.05 -38.17
CA LYS A 231 -22.60 -5.32 -36.78
C LYS A 231 -22.55 -4.04 -35.93
N GLU A 232 -21.43 -3.31 -35.95
CA GLU A 232 -21.27 -2.05 -35.20
C GLU A 232 -22.26 -0.97 -35.68
N LEU A 233 -22.56 -0.93 -36.97
CA LEU A 233 -23.55 -0.01 -37.53
C LEU A 233 -24.97 -0.38 -37.10
N LYS A 234 -25.30 -1.67 -37.05
CA LYS A 234 -26.58 -2.13 -36.50
C LYS A 234 -26.72 -1.76 -35.01
N GLU A 235 -25.65 -1.95 -34.22
CA GLU A 235 -25.60 -1.53 -32.81
C GLU A 235 -25.70 -0.01 -32.64
N ALA A 236 -25.22 0.76 -33.62
CA ALA A 236 -25.39 2.22 -33.72
C ALA A 236 -26.82 2.67 -34.12
N GLY A 237 -27.74 1.72 -34.30
CA GLY A 237 -29.15 1.98 -34.62
C GLY A 237 -29.41 2.25 -36.09
N TYR A 238 -28.55 1.78 -37.01
CA TYR A 238 -28.87 1.72 -38.44
C TYR A 238 -29.73 0.49 -38.74
N THR A 239 -30.77 0.68 -39.54
CA THR A 239 -31.68 -0.38 -40.01
C THR A 239 -31.02 -1.26 -41.06
N VAL A 240 -31.54 -2.46 -41.26
CA VAL A 240 -31.02 -3.38 -42.29
C VAL A 240 -31.20 -2.77 -43.69
N GLU A 241 -32.29 -2.02 -43.90
CA GLU A 241 -32.58 -1.29 -45.12
C GLU A 241 -31.55 -0.20 -45.40
N GLU A 242 -31.13 0.56 -44.39
CA GLU A 242 -30.05 1.56 -44.52
C GLU A 242 -28.69 0.92 -44.83
N LEU A 243 -28.45 -0.32 -44.36
CA LEU A 243 -27.18 -1.02 -44.53
C LEU A 243 -26.99 -1.68 -45.90
N LYS A 244 -28.07 -1.90 -46.66
CA LYS A 244 -28.01 -2.40 -48.04
C LYS A 244 -27.25 -1.44 -48.96
#